data_AF-A0AA42BMP4-F1
#
_entry.id   AF-A0AA42BMP4-F1
#
_cell.length_a   1.000
_cell.length_b   1.000
_cell.length_c   1.000
_cell.angle_alpha   90.00
_cell.angle_beta   90.00
_cell.angle_gamma   90.00
#
_symmetry.space_group_name_H-M   'P 1'
#
loop_
_entity.id
_entity.type
_entity.pdbx_description
1 polymer ?
#
loop_
_entity_poly.entity_id
_entity_poly.type
_entity_poly.pdbx_seq_one_letter_code
_entity_poly.pdbx_strand_id
1 'polypeptide(L)'
;IYRKRATNLLSAIKKPWQVVYTIADLNGIQTAINEGLGITVLAKSSVPPGLHVLSNSESLPELGHVGVCLVNPQKVSSKAISLLTETITNE
;
A
#
# COMPACT_ATOMS: atom_id res chain seq x y z
N ILE A 1 -7.03 3.99 1.08
CA ILE A 1 -6.29 4.16 2.36
C ILE A 1 -4.95 4.84 2.13
N TYR A 2 -4.08 4.28 1.29
CA TYR A 2 -2.73 4.79 1.00
C TYR A 2 -2.67 6.28 0.62
N ARG A 3 -3.36 6.68 -0.46
CA ARG A 3 -3.40 8.08 -0.92
C ARG A 3 -3.79 9.05 0.19
N LYS A 4 -4.88 8.76 0.92
CA LYS A 4 -5.38 9.61 2.00
C LYS A 4 -4.34 9.81 3.11
N ARG A 5 -3.61 8.75 3.50
CA ARG A 5 -2.54 8.87 4.48
C ARG A 5 -1.40 9.75 3.99
N ALA A 6 -0.94 9.52 2.76
CA ALA A 6 0.13 10.28 2.14
C ALA A 6 -0.21 11.77 2.06
N THR A 7 -1.39 12.11 1.50
CA THR A 7 -1.82 13.51 1.36
C THR A 7 -1.97 14.20 2.72
N ASN A 8 -2.51 13.50 3.73
CA ASN A 8 -2.65 14.06 5.08
C ASN A 8 -1.29 14.39 5.72
N LEU A 9 -0.31 13.49 5.60
CA LEU A 9 1.02 13.71 6.16
C LEU A 9 1.76 14.82 5.43
N LEU A 10 1.71 14.85 4.10
CA LEU A 10 2.32 15.91 3.30
C LEU A 10 1.68 17.28 3.61
N SER A 11 0.36 17.33 3.78
CA SER A 11 -0.34 18.55 4.21
C SER A 11 0.06 18.98 5.63
N ALA A 12 0.27 18.05 6.56
CA ALA A 12 0.70 18.36 7.93
C ALA A 12 2.08 19.03 7.97
N ILE A 13 3.00 18.60 7.11
CA ILE A 13 4.34 19.21 6.98
C ILE A 13 4.39 20.37 5.96
N LYS A 14 3.23 20.80 5.44
CA LYS A 14 3.10 21.86 4.42
C LYS A 14 3.96 21.63 3.17
N LYS A 15 4.20 20.37 2.80
CA LYS A 15 4.93 20.01 1.58
C LYS A 15 3.99 20.22 0.37
N PRO A 16 4.36 21.03 -0.62
CA PRO A 16 3.56 21.14 -1.85
C PRO A 16 3.53 19.80 -2.59
N TRP A 17 2.35 19.40 -3.06
CA TRP A 17 2.15 18.18 -3.83
C TRP A 17 1.00 18.36 -4.81
N GLN A 18 0.97 17.53 -5.85
CA GLN A 18 -0.14 17.44 -6.80
C GLN A 18 -0.32 16.00 -7.27
N VAL A 19 -1.54 15.63 -7.66
CA VAL A 19 -1.80 14.34 -8.28
C VAL A 19 -1.54 14.47 -9.78
N VAL A 20 -0.44 13.89 -10.27
CA VAL A 20 -0.09 13.89 -11.70
C VAL A 20 -0.89 12.84 -12.46
N TYR A 21 -1.17 11.70 -11.83
CA TYR A 21 -1.84 10.57 -12.46
C TYR A 21 -2.60 9.74 -11.42
N THR A 22 -3.70 9.09 -11.83
CA THR A 22 -4.48 8.18 -10.97
C THR A 22 -4.87 6.95 -11.76
N ILE A 23 -4.45 5.78 -11.26
CA ILE A 23 -4.77 4.47 -11.80
C ILE A 23 -4.95 3.49 -10.62
N ALA A 24 -5.81 2.49 -10.79
CA ALA A 24 -6.11 1.51 -9.74
C ALA A 24 -5.28 0.21 -9.86
N ASP A 25 -4.60 0.01 -10.99
CA ASP A 25 -3.84 -1.18 -11.31
C ASP A 25 -2.34 -1.02 -10.98
N LEU A 26 -1.72 -2.05 -10.40
CA LEU A 26 -0.31 -2.01 -9.99
C LEU A 26 0.65 -1.92 -11.17
N ASN A 27 0.37 -2.58 -12.30
CA ASN A 27 1.23 -2.49 -13.49
C ASN A 27 1.18 -1.07 -14.06
N GLY A 28 -0.01 -0.46 -14.13
CA GLY A 28 -0.18 0.92 -14.52
C GLY A 28 0.59 1.91 -13.63
N ILE A 29 0.60 1.68 -12.31
CA ILE A 29 1.43 2.45 -11.37
C ILE A 29 2.90 2.26 -11.72
N GLN A 30 3.38 1.02 -11.86
CA GLN A 30 4.77 0.72 -12.15
C GLN A 30 5.25 1.42 -13.42
N THR A 31 4.49 1.33 -14.51
CA THR A 31 4.80 2.01 -15.78
C THR A 31 4.92 3.53 -15.58
N ALA A 32 3.95 4.16 -14.89
CA ALA A 32 3.99 5.59 -14.66
C ALA A 32 5.22 6.04 -13.85
N ILE A 33 5.65 5.24 -12.86
CA ILE A 33 6.85 5.54 -12.07
C ILE A 33 8.13 5.34 -12.90
N ASN A 34 8.21 4.27 -13.69
CA ASN A 34 9.35 4.00 -14.56
C ASN A 34 9.58 5.10 -15.61
N GLU A 35 8.50 5.69 -16.13
CA GLU A 35 8.54 6.83 -17.05
C GLU A 35 8.77 8.19 -16.35
N GLY A 36 8.98 8.19 -15.04
CA GLY A 36 9.34 9.40 -14.28
C GLY A 36 8.19 10.35 -13.99
N LEU A 37 6.92 9.91 -14.06
CA LEU A 37 5.76 10.77 -13.79
C LEU A 37 5.65 11.19 -12.31
N GLY A 38 6.37 10.54 -11.40
CA GLY A 38 6.44 10.93 -9.99
C GLY A 38 6.77 9.79 -9.04
N ILE A 39 6.22 9.88 -7.83
CA ILE A 39 6.36 8.87 -6.77
C ILE A 39 4.97 8.37 -6.34
N THR A 40 4.92 7.18 -5.76
CA THR A 40 3.68 6.55 -5.29
C THR A 40 3.84 6.00 -3.87
N VAL A 41 2.73 5.58 -3.28
CA VAL A 41 2.69 4.91 -1.98
C VAL A 41 2.12 3.51 -2.14
N LEU A 42 2.88 2.52 -1.71
CA LEU A 42 2.52 1.10 -1.73
C LEU A 42 2.81 0.46 -0.36
N ALA A 43 2.17 -0.67 -0.07
CA ALA A 43 2.58 -1.51 1.05
C ALA A 43 3.94 -2.15 0.70
N LYS A 44 4.82 -2.36 1.70
CA LYS A 44 6.14 -2.94 1.45
C LYS A 44 6.05 -4.31 0.77
N SER A 45 5.06 -5.13 1.12
CA SER A 45 4.80 -6.43 0.51
C SER A 45 4.28 -6.38 -0.93
N SER A 46 3.80 -5.21 -1.38
CA SER A 46 3.21 -5.03 -2.71
C SER A 46 4.09 -4.20 -3.64
N VAL A 47 5.36 -3.94 -3.29
CA VAL A 47 6.29 -3.21 -4.16
C VAL A 47 6.72 -4.13 -5.30
N PRO A 48 6.42 -3.81 -6.57
CA PRO A 48 6.86 -4.61 -7.69
C PRO A 48 8.39 -4.59 -7.84
N PRO A 49 8.99 -5.66 -8.39
CA PRO A 49 10.40 -5.64 -8.77
C PRO A 49 10.66 -4.52 -9.79
N GLY A 50 11.76 -3.80 -9.61
CA GLY A 50 12.16 -2.69 -10.49
C GLY A 50 11.77 -1.30 -9.99
N LEU A 51 10.94 -1.17 -8.96
CA LEU A 51 10.74 0.10 -8.28
C LEU A 51 11.76 0.32 -7.16
N HIS A 52 12.23 1.56 -7.03
CA HIS A 52 13.13 1.96 -5.95
C HIS A 52 12.33 2.49 -4.75
N VAL A 53 12.52 1.88 -3.58
CA VAL A 53 11.90 2.34 -2.33
C VAL A 53 12.65 3.54 -1.78
N LEU A 54 11.97 4.67 -1.64
CA LEU A 54 12.54 5.88 -1.05
C LEU A 54 12.61 5.77 0.48
N SER A 55 13.75 6.15 1.05
CA SER A 55 13.92 6.25 2.50
C SER A 55 13.13 7.41 3.07
N ASN A 56 12.71 7.26 4.33
CA ASN A 56 12.05 8.31 5.08
C ASN A 56 12.96 9.54 5.22
N SER A 57 12.37 10.73 5.12
CA SER A 57 13.05 12.01 5.33
C SER A 57 12.07 13.04 5.88
N GLU A 58 12.55 14.22 6.26
CA GLU A 58 11.67 15.34 6.65
C GLU A 58 10.66 15.69 5.55
N SER A 59 11.04 15.51 4.29
CA SER A 59 10.18 15.78 3.14
C SER A 59 9.25 14.61 2.78
N LEU A 60 9.56 13.41 3.26
CA LEU A 60 8.83 12.15 3.01
C LEU A 60 8.69 11.39 4.35
N PRO A 61 7.75 11.80 5.21
CA PRO A 61 7.58 11.23 6.54
C PRO A 61 7.06 9.79 6.47
N GLU A 62 7.17 9.07 7.58
CA GLU A 62 6.66 7.70 7.68
C GLU A 62 5.14 7.63 7.59
N LEU A 63 4.65 6.66 6.81
CA LEU A 63 3.22 6.47 6.49
C LEU A 63 2.50 5.51 7.45
N GLY A 64 3.24 4.91 8.38
CA GLY A 64 2.80 3.90 9.33
C GLY A 64 2.48 2.54 8.69
N HIS A 65 1.78 1.69 9.43
CA HIS A 65 1.52 0.31 9.04
C HIS A 65 0.10 0.09 8.52
N VAL A 66 -0.06 -0.88 7.62
CA VAL A 66 -1.34 -1.42 7.16
C VAL A 66 -1.29 -2.92 7.41
N GLY A 67 -2.29 -3.45 8.11
CA GLY A 67 -2.49 -4.88 8.29
C GLY A 67 -3.64 -5.37 7.43
N VAL A 68 -3.55 -6.63 7.02
CA VAL A 68 -4.66 -7.39 6.43
C VAL A 68 -5.10 -8.41 7.47
N CYS A 69 -6.41 -8.62 7.61
CA CYS A 69 -6.95 -9.63 8.51
C CYS A 69 -7.98 -10.49 7.80
N LEU A 70 -8.06 -11.75 8.23
CA LEU A 70 -9.13 -12.65 7.84
C LEU A 70 -10.38 -12.32 8.66
N VAL A 71 -11.51 -12.18 7.96
CA VAL A 71 -12.80 -11.91 8.58
C VAL A 71 -13.76 -13.06 8.33
N ASN A 72 -14.40 -13.55 9.39
CA ASN A 72 -15.48 -14.54 9.33
C ASN A 72 -16.74 -13.96 9.99
N PRO A 73 -17.50 -13.10 9.27
CA PRO A 73 -18.70 -12.45 9.82
C PRO A 73 -19.78 -13.49 10.21
N GLN A 74 -19.81 -14.58 9.45
CA GLN A 74 -20.64 -15.79 9.60
C GLN A 74 -20.59 -16.39 11.01
N LYS A 75 -19.41 -16.32 11.62
CA LYS A 75 -18.97 -17.18 12.73
C LYS A 75 -19.19 -18.67 12.47
N VAL A 76 -19.24 -19.06 11.19
CA VAL A 76 -19.41 -20.46 10.79
C VAL A 76 -18.06 -21.15 10.95
N SER A 77 -18.06 -22.30 11.61
CA SER A 77 -16.89 -23.17 11.72
C SER A 77 -17.09 -24.42 10.88
N SER A 78 -16.09 -24.74 10.08
CA SER A 78 -16.00 -26.00 9.36
C SER A 78 -14.54 -26.38 9.22
N LYS A 79 -14.27 -27.68 9.03
CA LYS A 79 -12.90 -28.15 8.79
C LYS A 79 -12.24 -27.42 7.60
N ALA A 80 -13.00 -27.13 6.55
CA ALA A 80 -12.51 -26.38 5.39
C ALA A 80 -12.13 -24.93 5.74
N ILE A 81 -12.94 -24.23 6.53
CA ILE A 81 -12.65 -22.85 6.97
C ILE A 81 -11.41 -22.83 7.87
N SER A 82 -11.28 -23.78 8.79
CA SER A 82 -10.10 -23.88 9.67
C SER A 82 -8.81 -24.11 8.88
N LEU A 83 -8.81 -25.08 7.94
CA LEU A 83 -7.65 -25.37 7.09
C LEU A 83 -7.29 -24.18 6.19
N LEU A 84 -8.27 -23.52 5.59
CA LEU A 84 -8.02 -22.33 4.77
C LEU A 84 -7.42 -21.18 5.59
N THR A 85 -7.93 -20.96 6.80
CA THR A 85 -7.42 -19.92 7.72
C THR A 85 -5.98 -20.21 8.12
N GLU A 86 -5.68 -21.45 8.51
CA GLU A 86 -4.33 -21.88 8.86
C GLU A 86 -3.36 -21.71 7.68
N THR A 87 -3.77 -22.10 6.47
CA THR A 87 -2.95 -21.97 5.26
C THR A 87 -2.61 -20.52 4.94
N ILE A 88 -3.59 -19.61 4.97
CA ILE A 88 -3.37 -18.19 4.65
C ILE A 88 -2.55 -17.47 5.74
N THR A 89 -2.60 -17.94 6.99
CA THR A 89 -1.91 -17.28 8.11
C THR A 89 -0.44 -17.73 8.25
N ASN A 90 -0.09 -18.90 7.71
CA ASN A 90 1.24 -19.51 7.84
C ASN A 90 2.14 -19.33 6.60
N GLU A 91 1.67 -18.64 5.55
CA GLU A 91 2.51 -18.13 4.44
C GLU A 91 3.13 -16.77 4.79
#